data_AF-A0A7V3YBG1-F1
#
_entry.id   AF-A0A7V3YBG1-F1
#
_cell.length_a   1.000
_cell.length_b   1.000
_cell.length_c   1.000
_cell.angle_alpha   90.00
_cell.angle_beta   90.00
_cell.angle_gamma   90.00
#
_symmetry.space_group_name_H-M   'P 1'
#
loop_
_entity.id
_entity.type
_entity.pdbx_description
1 polymer ?
#
loop_
_entity_poly.entity_id
_entity_poly.type
_entity_poly.pdbx_seq_one_letter_code
_entity_poly.pdbx_strand_id
1 'polypeptide(L)' 'MLGSIGIGEILVILLVILLLFGSEELPQMAKKLGKGMREINKLSQTAKEEMRKILEESETKDSKKLRG' A
#
# COMPACT_ATOMS: atom_id res chain seq x y z
N MET A 1 -35.81 -12.83 -8.13
CA MET A 1 -35.80 -11.75 -7.12
C MET A 1 -34.41 -11.62 -6.52
N LEU A 2 -33.41 -11.29 -7.36
CA LEU A 2 -32.01 -11.11 -6.96
C LEU A 2 -31.57 -9.75 -7.51
N GLY A 3 -32.20 -8.69 -7.04
CA GLY A 3 -31.94 -7.34 -7.51
C GLY A 3 -31.00 -6.66 -6.53
N SER A 4 -29.74 -6.50 -6.94
CA SER A 4 -28.73 -5.58 -6.40
C SER A 4 -28.67 -5.44 -4.87
N ILE A 5 -27.56 -5.86 -4.26
CA ILE A 5 -27.26 -5.55 -2.86
C ILE A 5 -27.54 -4.07 -2.62
N GLY A 6 -28.60 -3.80 -1.89
CA GLY A 6 -29.09 -2.44 -1.68
C GLY A 6 -28.25 -1.73 -0.64
N ILE A 7 -28.29 -0.40 -0.63
CA ILE A 7 -27.71 0.41 0.45
C ILE A 7 -28.20 -0.08 1.83
N GLY A 8 -29.45 -0.53 1.92
CA GLY A 8 -30.02 -1.09 3.16
C GLY A 8 -29.30 -2.35 3.66
N GLU A 9 -29.00 -3.31 2.78
CA GLU A 9 -28.30 -4.55 3.18
C GLU A 9 -26.86 -4.27 3.61
N ILE A 10 -26.18 -3.35 2.92
CA ILE A 10 -24.83 -2.91 3.30
C ILE A 10 -24.84 -2.28 4.69
N LEU A 11 -25.82 -1.44 5.00
CA LEU A 11 -25.96 -0.83 6.33
C LEU A 11 -26.20 -1.87 7.42
N VAL A 12 -27.00 -2.90 7.16
CA VAL A 12 -27.23 -3.99 8.13
C VAL A 12 -25.94 -4.77 8.39
N ILE A 13 -25.20 -5.13 7.34
CA ILE A 13 -23.91 -5.83 7.50
C ILE A 13 -22.93 -4.95 8.28
N LEU A 14 -22.85 -3.66 7.93
CA LEU A 14 -22.00 -2.72 8.65
C LEU A 14 -22.40 -2.61 10.12
N LEU A 15 -23.70 -2.56 10.42
CA LEU A 15 -24.20 -2.53 11.79
C LEU A 15 -23.83 -3.78 12.57
N VAL A 16 -23.94 -4.98 11.97
CA VAL A 16 -23.50 -6.23 12.61
C VAL A 16 -22.01 -6.19 12.90
N ILE A 17 -21.17 -5.75 11.95
CA ILE A 17 -19.73 -5.60 12.16
C ILE A 17 -19.45 -4.58 13.29
N LEU A 18 -20.17 -3.46 13.33
CA LEU A 18 -20.04 -2.45 14.38
C LEU A 18 -20.47 -2.97 15.75
N LEU A 19 -21.46 -3.87 15.83
CA LEU A 19 -21.86 -4.49 17.09
C LEU A 19 -20.84 -5.53 17.58
N LEU A 20 -20.22 -6.27 16.66
CA LEU A 20 -19.22 -7.28 17.00
C LEU A 20 -17.86 -6.66 17.38
N PHE A 21 -17.41 -5.66 16.63
CA PHE A 21 -16.07 -5.08 16.74
C PHE A 21 -16.06 -3.68 17.36
N GLY A 22 -17.19 -2.98 17.36
CA GLY A 22 -17.29 -1.58 17.82
C GLY A 22 -17.08 -0.56 16.70
N SER A 23 -17.58 0.66 16.91
CA SER A 23 -17.40 1.79 15.98
C SER A 23 -16.00 2.38 15.95
N GLU A 24 -15.19 2.09 16.98
CA GLU A 24 -13.82 2.57 17.08
C GLU A 24 -12.82 1.64 16.37
N GLU A 25 -13.11 0.33 16.27
CA GLU A 25 -12.15 -0.65 15.75
C GLU A 25 -11.98 -0.52 14.24
N LEU A 26 -13.07 -0.39 13.48
CA LEU A 26 -13.02 -0.17 12.02
C LEU A 26 -12.14 1.03 11.61
N PRO A 27 -12.35 2.26 12.12
CA PRO A 27 -11.51 3.40 11.76
C PRO A 27 -10.09 3.28 12.31
N GLN A 28 -9.88 2.64 13.47
CA GLN A 28 -8.54 2.39 14.00
C GLN A 28 -7.74 1.42 13.11
N MET A 29 -8.36 0.30 12.71
CA MET A 29 -7.77 -0.66 11.77
C MET A 29 -7.46 0.01 10.43
N ALA A 30 -8.40 0.79 9.87
CA ALA A 30 -8.17 1.54 8.63
C ALA A 30 -7.00 2.52 8.74
N LYS A 31 -6.88 3.26 9.86
CA LYS A 31 -5.73 4.14 10.13
C LYS A 31 -4.42 3.37 10.22
N LYS A 32 -4.40 2.23 10.91
CA LYS A 32 -3.20 1.38 11.05
C LYS A 32 -2.77 0.80 9.71
N LEU A 33 -3.71 0.22 8.95
CA LEU A 33 -3.48 -0.30 7.60
C LEU A 33 -3.01 0.80 6.65
N GLY A 34 -3.65 1.97 6.67
CA GLY A 34 -3.25 3.10 5.83
C GLY A 34 -1.83 3.61 6.13
N LYS A 35 -1.44 3.65 7.41
CA LYS A 35 -0.05 3.95 7.81
C LYS A 35 0.92 2.88 7.29
N GLY A 36 0.61 1.60 7.50
CA GLY A 36 1.45 0.50 7.03
C GLY A 36 1.63 0.49 5.51
N MET A 37 0.55 0.65 4.75
CA MET A 37 0.60 0.76 3.28
C MET A 37 1.47 1.95 2.81
N ARG A 38 1.37 3.10 3.49
CA ARG A 38 2.19 4.28 3.17
C ARG A 38 3.67 4.04 3.43
N GLU A 39 3.99 3.33 4.51
CA GLU A 39 5.37 2.97 4.86
C GLU A 39 5.95 1.97 3.85
N ILE A 40 5.18 0.94 3.45
CA ILE A 40 5.55 -0.01 2.40
C ILE A 40 5.80 0.72 1.07
N ASN A 41 4.94 1.67 0.68
CA ASN A 41 5.12 2.45 -0.54
C ASN A 41 6.41 3.28 -0.51
N LYS A 42 6.72 3.89 0.64
CA LYS A 42 7.95 4.69 0.82
C LYS A 42 9.20 3.81 0.70
N LEU A 43 9.22 2.67 1.38
CA LEU A 43 10.32 1.70 1.28
C LEU A 43 10.50 1.20 -0.15
N SER A 44 9.40 0.91 -0.84
CA SER A 44 9.41 0.47 -2.24
C SER A 44 9.99 1.54 -3.18
N GLN A 45 9.71 2.83 -2.93
CA GLN A 45 10.28 3.94 -3.70
C GLN A 45 11.78 4.09 -3.46
N THR A 46 12.20 4.11 -2.19
CA THR A 46 13.63 4.20 -1.84
C THR A 46 14.43 3.04 -2.41
N ALA A 47 13.92 1.81 -2.31
CA ALA A 47 14.57 0.63 -2.90
C ALA A 47 14.72 0.75 -4.42
N LYS A 48 13.70 1.27 -5.13
CA LYS A 48 13.78 1.52 -6.57
C LYS A 48 14.84 2.57 -6.93
N GLU A 49 14.94 3.65 -6.16
CA GLU A 49 15.94 4.69 -6.37
C GLU A 49 17.37 4.17 -6.12
N GLU A 50 17.57 3.40 -5.06
CA GLU A 50 18.87 2.78 -4.76
C GLU A 50 19.29 1.78 -5.86
N MET A 51 18.37 0.91 -6.30
CA MET A 51 18.63 -0.01 -7.40
C MET A 51 19.02 0.75 -8.68
N ARG A 52 18.28 1.81 -9.02
CA ARG A 52 18.57 2.64 -10.19
C ARG A 52 19.96 3.28 -10.09
N LYS A 53 20.33 3.80 -8.92
CA LYS A 53 21.64 4.41 -8.68
C LYS A 53 22.78 3.40 -8.83
N ILE A 54 22.59 2.17 -8.35
CA ILE A 54 23.58 1.08 -8.52
C ILE A 54 23.74 0.72 -9.99
N LEU A 55 22.63 0.62 -10.76
CA LEU A 55 22.69 0.36 -12.19
C LEU A 55 23.43 1.49 -12.94
N GLU A 56 23.09 2.75 -12.68
CA GLU A 56 23.76 3.91 -13.30
C GLU A 56 25.26 3.99 -12.93
N GLU A 57 25.63 3.63 -11.69
CA GLU A 57 27.05 3.58 -11.27
C GLU A 57 27.81 2.40 -11.92
N SER A 58 27.14 1.29 -12.23
CA SER A 58 27.74 0.17 -12.94
C SER A 58 28.04 0.49 -14.41
N GLU A 59 27.14 1.19 -15.11
CA GLU A 59 27.33 1.59 -16.52
C GLU A 59 28.45 2.64 -16.70
N THR A 60 28.61 3.54 -15.73
CA THR A 60 29.65 4.59 -15.78
C THR A 60 31.06 4.08 -15.45
N LYS A 61 31.19 2.94 -14.75
CA LYS A 61 32.49 2.31 -14.47
C LYS A 61 33.03 1.51 -15.66
N ASP A 62 32.17 0.80 -16.41
CA ASP A 62 32.60 0.04 -17.60
C ASP A 62 33.02 0.95 -18.77
N SER A 63 32.34 2.07 -18.97
CA SER A 63 32.65 3.03 -20.04
C SER A 63 33.96 3.81 -19.82
N LYS A 64 34.40 4.01 -18.56
CA LYS A 64 35.73 4.57 -18.24
C LYS A 64 36.86 3.56 -18.41
N LYS A 65 36.61 2.27 -18.21
CA LYS A 65 37.61 1.21 -18.32
C LYS A 65 37.94 0.85 -19.78
N LEU A 66 37.01 1.07 -20.71
CA LEU A 66 37.22 0.84 -22.15
C LEU A 66 38.02 1.96 -22.86
N ARG A 67 38.17 3.14 -22.25
CA ARG A 67 38.87 4.30 -22.84
C ARG A 67 40.28 4.52 -22.27
N GLY A 68 40.71 3.72 -21.28
CA GLY A 68 42.00 3.82 -20.60
C GLY A 68 43.02 2.80 -21.10
#